data_AF-A0A0N4Y1B4-F1
#
_entry.id   AF-A0A0N4Y1B4-F1
#
_cell.length_a   1.000
_cell.length_b   1.000
_cell.length_c   1.000
_cell.angle_alpha   90.00
_cell.angle_beta   90.00
_cell.angle_gamma   90.00
#
_symmetry.space_group_name_H-M   'P 1'
#
loop_
_entity.id
_entity.type
_entity.pdbx_description
1 polymer ?
#
loop_
_entity_poly.entity_id
_entity_poly.type
_entity_poly.pdbx_seq_one_letter_code
_entity_poly.pdbx_strand_id
1 'polypeptide(L)'
;MELFVKRTPKPKTDSSPTAFATERQARKIVSEGYKVPTLDDVTTLLKVVREEGNVKAEVQRLQFTQKFPLHDYKLVMLPKELLNSINAGDKLVFRGLRQDEVVLCTPSSSYAVKEVESSNSMLIMPTLKVESEVKDEGEKFLSVAPINSIAFQYLELQKIPCVSLYRLRELLHQNTLNWDWMENDSQEETYSADMLLDHVQMSEEELKRALANMPVVEHNGRLRWLSYDMTDKFLNMIVEAFDDINLPSVNITHLTAAALRAFLPENVTDAVIEWFLAKMCTKTESGDYNVNPEPFVRIRAAQLLRAFSKLEMSTFEKLLDEMLPVGIQMELDVMFSMQKLWTIEEISPFLSDICVDERAIDIMLCGILCCMFTYSLDNRVSCF
;
A
#
# COMPACT_ATOMS: atom_id res chain seq x y z
N MET A 1 -54.39 -42.37 12.98
CA MET A 1 -53.58 -42.11 11.78
C MET A 1 -52.15 -41.96 12.23
N GLU A 2 -51.46 -43.10 12.38
CA GLU A 2 -50.04 -43.15 12.71
C GLU A 2 -49.25 -43.11 11.40
N LEU A 3 -48.37 -42.11 11.24
CA LEU A 3 -47.53 -41.95 10.07
C LEU A 3 -46.21 -42.71 10.29
N PHE A 4 -46.00 -43.71 9.43
CA PHE A 4 -44.81 -44.54 9.31
C PHE A 4 -43.57 -43.71 8.99
N VAL A 5 -42.53 -43.79 9.84
CA VAL A 5 -41.15 -43.46 9.45
C VAL A 5 -40.35 -44.76 9.42
N LYS A 6 -40.13 -45.30 8.21
CA LYS A 6 -39.24 -46.45 7.98
C LYS A 6 -37.80 -46.00 8.23
N ARG A 7 -37.15 -46.62 9.22
CA ARG A 7 -35.69 -46.51 9.41
C ARG A 7 -34.98 -47.16 8.22
N THR A 8 -34.17 -46.38 7.49
CA THR A 8 -33.26 -46.92 6.48
C THR A 8 -32.13 -47.71 7.15
N PRO A 9 -31.68 -48.84 6.57
CA PRO A 9 -30.55 -49.58 7.12
C PRO A 9 -29.26 -48.76 6.95
N LYS A 10 -28.41 -48.76 7.99
CA LYS A 10 -27.05 -48.19 7.89
C LYS A 10 -26.32 -48.84 6.70
N PRO A 11 -25.59 -48.06 5.88
CA PRO A 11 -24.78 -48.62 4.81
C PRO A 11 -23.75 -49.59 5.40
N LYS A 12 -23.59 -50.76 4.77
CA LYS A 12 -22.55 -51.72 5.12
C LYS A 12 -21.21 -51.01 5.02
N THR A 13 -20.46 -50.99 6.12
CA THR A 13 -19.07 -50.55 6.15
C THR A 13 -18.28 -51.49 5.25
N ASP A 14 -17.93 -51.01 4.06
CA ASP A 14 -16.97 -51.66 3.19
C ASP A 14 -15.65 -51.77 3.96
N SER A 15 -15.18 -52.99 4.19
CA SER A 15 -13.92 -53.27 4.87
C SER A 15 -12.70 -53.12 3.95
N SER A 16 -12.86 -52.38 2.84
CA SER A 16 -11.75 -52.06 1.96
C SER A 16 -10.94 -50.92 2.57
N PRO A 17 -9.60 -51.05 2.64
CA PRO A 17 -8.76 -49.98 3.16
C PRO A 17 -8.98 -48.71 2.32
N THR A 18 -9.22 -47.58 2.99
CA THR A 18 -9.30 -46.27 2.34
C THR A 18 -8.01 -46.00 1.57
N ALA A 19 -8.05 -45.22 0.48
CA ALA A 19 -6.88 -44.90 -0.32
C ALA A 19 -5.68 -44.41 0.53
N PHE A 20 -5.95 -43.63 1.58
CA PHE A 20 -4.96 -43.20 2.58
C PHE A 20 -4.37 -44.34 3.42
N ALA A 21 -5.17 -45.34 3.82
CA ALA A 21 -4.69 -46.50 4.57
C ALA A 21 -3.81 -47.40 3.68
N THR A 22 -4.21 -47.57 2.42
CA THR A 22 -3.46 -48.33 1.41
C THR A 22 -2.13 -47.65 1.07
N GLU A 23 -2.12 -46.31 0.91
CA GLU A 23 -0.90 -45.53 0.70
C GLU A 23 0.05 -45.60 1.92
N ARG A 24 -0.50 -45.49 3.14
CA ARG A 24 0.29 -45.61 4.38
C ARG A 24 0.93 -46.98 4.52
N GLN A 25 0.24 -48.03 4.10
CA GLN A 25 0.74 -49.41 4.13
C GLN A 25 1.78 -49.66 3.03
N ALA A 26 1.58 -49.12 1.83
CA ALA A 26 2.58 -49.14 0.76
C ALA A 26 3.86 -48.40 1.16
N ARG A 27 3.76 -47.21 1.77
CA ARG A 27 4.90 -46.46 2.34
C ARG A 27 5.65 -47.28 3.39
N LYS A 28 4.92 -48.01 4.24
CA LYS A 28 5.51 -48.90 5.26
C LYS A 28 6.30 -50.06 4.63
N ILE A 29 5.70 -50.74 3.65
CA ILE A 29 6.33 -51.86 2.93
C ILE A 29 7.59 -51.40 2.17
N VAL A 30 7.51 -50.24 1.50
CA VAL A 30 8.68 -49.63 0.83
C VAL A 30 9.75 -49.27 1.86
N SER A 31 9.38 -48.72 3.03
CA SER A 31 10.35 -48.38 4.08
C SER A 31 11.00 -49.60 4.75
N GLU A 32 10.30 -50.73 4.83
CA GLU A 32 10.78 -51.97 5.47
C GLU A 32 11.72 -52.77 4.55
N GLY A 33 11.65 -52.56 3.22
CA GLY A 33 12.54 -53.19 2.23
C GLY A 33 13.70 -52.31 1.73
N TYR A 34 13.72 -51.02 2.04
CA TYR A 34 14.72 -50.09 1.53
C TYR A 34 15.98 -50.10 2.41
N LYS A 35 17.03 -50.80 1.97
CA LYS A 35 18.36 -50.72 2.59
C LYS A 35 18.96 -49.36 2.30
N VAL A 36 19.31 -48.61 3.35
CA VAL A 36 19.99 -47.31 3.23
C VAL A 36 21.31 -47.51 2.48
N PRO A 37 21.55 -46.83 1.34
CA PRO A 37 22.76 -47.02 0.55
C PRO A 37 24.02 -46.69 1.36
N THR A 38 25.00 -47.59 1.29
CA THR A 38 26.32 -47.44 1.91
C THR A 38 27.34 -46.86 0.93
N LEU A 39 28.51 -46.46 1.42
CA LEU A 39 29.58 -45.91 0.58
C LEU A 39 30.06 -46.94 -0.45
N ASP A 40 30.07 -48.23 -0.09
CA ASP A 40 30.48 -49.32 -0.99
C ASP A 40 29.50 -49.50 -2.15
N ASP A 41 28.19 -49.42 -1.87
CA ASP A 41 27.14 -49.45 -2.89
C ASP A 41 27.32 -48.31 -3.91
N VAL A 42 27.59 -47.10 -3.41
CA VAL A 42 27.82 -45.90 -4.23
C VAL A 42 29.12 -46.01 -5.02
N THR A 43 30.19 -46.50 -4.41
CA THR A 43 31.50 -46.68 -5.07
C THR A 43 31.41 -47.72 -6.19
N THR A 44 30.64 -48.79 -5.97
CA THR A 44 30.36 -49.81 -6.98
C THR A 44 29.59 -49.24 -8.16
N LEU A 45 28.57 -48.40 -7.90
CA LEU A 45 27.85 -47.69 -8.95
C LEU A 45 28.78 -46.79 -9.77
N LEU A 46 29.62 -45.98 -9.11
CA LEU A 46 30.59 -45.09 -9.75
C LEU A 46 31.60 -45.83 -10.63
N LYS A 47 32.02 -47.04 -10.23
CA LYS A 47 32.85 -47.94 -11.04
C LYS A 47 32.15 -48.40 -12.31
N VAL A 48 30.87 -48.78 -12.21
CA VAL A 48 30.07 -49.21 -13.37
C VAL A 48 29.92 -48.10 -14.40
N VAL A 49 29.66 -46.86 -13.94
CA VAL A 49 29.54 -45.69 -14.82
C VAL A 49 30.88 -45.05 -15.19
N ARG A 50 32.00 -45.56 -14.65
CA ARG A 50 33.39 -45.10 -14.90
C ARG A 50 33.67 -43.64 -14.49
N GLU A 51 33.00 -43.17 -13.44
CA GLU A 51 33.14 -41.79 -12.92
C GLU A 51 33.90 -41.73 -11.59
N GLU A 52 34.52 -42.84 -11.12
CA GLU A 52 35.15 -42.87 -9.80
C GLU A 52 36.25 -41.81 -9.62
N GLY A 53 37.01 -41.50 -10.68
CA GLY A 53 38.11 -40.53 -10.63
C GLY A 53 37.65 -39.07 -10.71
N ASN A 54 36.41 -38.83 -11.12
CA ASN A 54 35.84 -37.50 -11.33
C ASN A 54 34.95 -37.03 -10.16
N VAL A 55 34.81 -37.85 -9.12
CA VAL A 55 33.99 -37.55 -7.94
C VAL A 55 34.90 -37.27 -6.76
N LYS A 56 34.72 -36.09 -6.17
CA LYS A 56 35.42 -35.63 -4.96
C LYS A 56 35.24 -36.58 -3.77
N ALA A 57 36.07 -36.40 -2.74
CA ALA A 57 36.00 -37.19 -1.51
C ALA A 57 34.59 -37.21 -0.87
N GLU A 58 33.95 -36.06 -0.68
CA GLU A 58 32.60 -36.01 -0.11
C GLU A 58 31.51 -36.29 -1.16
N VAL A 59 30.74 -37.35 -0.94
CA VAL A 59 29.57 -37.70 -1.74
C VAL A 59 28.29 -37.41 -0.96
N GLN A 60 27.47 -36.48 -1.47
CA GLN A 60 26.25 -36.03 -0.80
C GLN A 60 25.04 -36.86 -1.23
N ARG A 61 24.43 -37.59 -0.29
CA ARG A 61 23.19 -38.33 -0.49
C ARG A 61 21.99 -37.44 -0.21
N LEU A 62 21.16 -37.21 -1.23
CA LEU A 62 19.89 -36.52 -1.06
C LEU A 62 18.91 -37.42 -0.31
N GLN A 63 18.30 -36.92 0.75
CA GLN A 63 17.38 -37.70 1.58
C GLN A 63 16.24 -36.84 2.12
N PHE A 64 14.99 -37.28 1.99
CA PHE A 64 13.88 -36.59 2.63
C PHE A 64 14.04 -36.55 4.16
N THR A 65 13.69 -35.41 4.76
CA THR A 65 13.60 -35.29 6.21
C THR A 65 12.54 -36.23 6.77
N GLN A 66 12.65 -36.60 8.06
CA GLN A 66 11.66 -37.48 8.70
C GLN A 66 10.27 -36.83 8.79
N LYS A 67 10.23 -35.50 8.95
CA LYS A 67 9.01 -34.68 8.89
C LYS A 67 9.01 -33.97 7.54
N PHE A 68 8.37 -34.58 6.56
CA PHE A 68 8.31 -34.05 5.19
C PHE A 68 6.84 -33.87 4.73
N PRO A 69 6.51 -32.76 4.04
CA PRO A 69 7.36 -31.59 3.83
C PRO A 69 7.49 -30.73 5.10
N LEU A 70 8.58 -29.98 5.21
CA LEU A 70 8.67 -28.85 6.15
C LEU A 70 7.95 -27.66 5.53
N HIS A 71 6.82 -27.26 6.12
CA HIS A 71 6.00 -26.14 5.66
C HIS A 71 6.53 -24.76 6.09
N ASP A 72 7.76 -24.72 6.60
CA ASP A 72 8.36 -23.53 7.21
C ASP A 72 8.97 -22.57 6.17
N TYR A 73 8.96 -22.93 4.88
CA TYR A 73 9.65 -22.20 3.82
C TYR A 73 8.72 -21.85 2.65
N LYS A 74 8.78 -20.60 2.21
CA LYS A 74 8.27 -20.14 0.90
C LYS A 74 9.41 -19.47 0.12
N LEU A 75 9.39 -19.62 -1.19
CA LEU A 75 10.34 -18.95 -2.09
C LEU A 75 9.77 -17.59 -2.49
N VAL A 76 10.60 -16.56 -2.44
CA VAL A 76 10.26 -15.20 -2.88
C VAL A 76 11.32 -14.74 -3.88
N MET A 77 10.88 -14.33 -5.06
CA MET A 77 11.73 -13.72 -6.08
C MET A 77 11.87 -12.23 -5.76
N LEU A 78 13.12 -11.80 -5.55
CA LEU A 78 13.44 -10.43 -5.14
C LEU A 78 13.90 -9.60 -6.35
N PRO A 79 13.24 -8.47 -6.65
CA PRO A 79 13.75 -7.45 -7.54
C PRO A 79 15.14 -6.97 -7.12
N LYS A 80 16.00 -6.64 -8.09
CA LYS A 80 17.37 -6.17 -7.80
C LYS A 80 17.41 -4.94 -6.89
N GLU A 81 16.41 -4.06 -7.01
CA GLU A 81 16.26 -2.88 -6.16
C GLU A 81 16.14 -3.26 -4.66
N LEU A 82 15.48 -4.37 -4.35
CA LEU A 82 15.27 -4.84 -2.99
C LEU A 82 16.48 -5.54 -2.39
N LEU A 83 17.42 -6.02 -3.22
CA LEU A 83 18.64 -6.68 -2.72
C LEU A 83 19.47 -5.75 -1.84
N ASN A 84 19.57 -4.47 -2.20
CA ASN A 84 20.32 -3.48 -1.42
C ASN A 84 19.67 -3.26 -0.06
N SER A 85 18.35 -3.07 -0.03
CA SER A 85 17.59 -2.92 1.22
C SER A 85 17.72 -4.13 2.13
N ILE A 86 17.61 -5.34 1.58
CA ILE A 86 17.73 -6.58 2.37
C ILE A 86 19.14 -6.76 2.93
N ASN A 87 20.16 -6.51 2.11
CA ASN A 87 21.56 -6.60 2.56
C ASN A 87 21.90 -5.54 3.60
N ALA A 88 21.26 -4.36 3.54
CA ALA A 88 21.39 -3.32 4.56
C ALA A 88 20.68 -3.68 5.88
N GLY A 89 19.80 -4.69 5.88
CA GLY A 89 19.02 -5.10 7.04
C GLY A 89 17.71 -4.33 7.20
N ASP A 90 17.19 -3.73 6.12
CA ASP A 90 15.91 -3.03 6.15
C ASP A 90 14.77 -3.98 6.55
N LYS A 91 13.83 -3.45 7.35
CA LYS A 91 12.63 -4.19 7.76
C LYS A 91 11.67 -4.30 6.58
N LEU A 92 11.35 -5.53 6.19
CA LEU A 92 10.29 -5.85 5.24
C LEU A 92 9.03 -6.31 5.98
N VAL A 93 7.87 -5.80 5.57
CA VAL A 93 6.60 -6.08 6.25
C VAL A 93 5.54 -6.48 5.23
N PHE A 94 4.93 -7.66 5.40
CA PHE A 94 3.73 -8.00 4.66
C PHE A 94 2.53 -7.28 5.28
N ARG A 95 1.72 -6.61 4.46
CA ARG A 95 0.51 -5.88 4.87
C ARG A 95 -0.70 -6.32 4.05
N GLY A 96 -1.86 -6.31 4.69
CA GLY A 96 -3.14 -6.70 4.10
C GLY A 96 -4.06 -7.35 5.14
N LEU A 97 -5.36 -7.07 5.06
CA LEU A 97 -6.38 -7.80 5.78
C LEU A 97 -6.61 -9.19 5.18
N ARG A 98 -7.45 -9.98 5.87
CA ARG A 98 -7.86 -11.33 5.45
C ARG A 98 -8.47 -11.41 4.05
N GLN A 99 -9.09 -10.33 3.57
CA GLN A 99 -9.73 -10.28 2.24
C GLN A 99 -8.88 -9.52 1.22
N ASP A 100 -7.77 -8.92 1.64
CA ASP A 100 -6.94 -8.12 0.76
C ASP A 100 -5.94 -9.02 0.01
N GLU A 101 -5.52 -8.57 -1.16
CA GLU A 101 -4.29 -9.08 -1.75
C GLU A 101 -3.09 -8.66 -0.88
N VAL A 102 -2.16 -9.56 -0.61
CA VAL A 102 -1.03 -9.21 0.26
C VAL A 102 -0.04 -8.31 -0.48
N VAL A 103 0.44 -7.26 0.18
CA VAL A 103 1.55 -6.43 -0.29
C VAL A 103 2.77 -6.61 0.60
N LEU A 104 3.95 -6.51 0.01
CA LEU A 104 5.21 -6.42 0.75
C LEU A 104 5.67 -4.97 0.74
N CYS A 105 5.85 -4.38 1.92
CA CYS A 105 6.33 -3.02 2.08
C CYS A 105 7.79 -3.01 2.53
N THR A 106 8.59 -2.19 1.85
CA THR A 106 9.84 -1.65 2.40
C THR A 106 9.53 -0.40 3.24
N PRO A 107 10.52 0.28 3.84
CA PRO A 107 10.28 1.57 4.48
C PRO A 107 9.68 2.62 3.53
N SER A 108 9.97 2.54 2.22
CA SER A 108 9.65 3.61 1.26
C SER A 108 8.72 3.24 0.12
N SER A 109 8.46 1.95 -0.11
CA SER A 109 7.74 1.48 -1.30
C SER A 109 6.98 0.19 -1.05
N SER A 110 5.88 0.02 -1.78
CA SER A 110 5.04 -1.18 -1.72
C SER A 110 5.14 -2.04 -2.97
N TYR A 111 5.05 -3.36 -2.79
CA TYR A 111 5.16 -4.36 -3.85
C TYR A 111 3.96 -5.31 -3.75
N ALA A 112 3.23 -5.47 -4.85
CA ALA A 112 2.20 -6.48 -4.98
C ALA A 112 2.86 -7.87 -4.98
N VAL A 113 2.26 -8.81 -4.26
CA VAL A 113 2.77 -10.18 -4.13
C VAL A 113 1.90 -11.10 -4.97
N LYS A 114 2.49 -11.74 -5.98
CA LYS A 114 1.80 -12.70 -6.86
C LYS A 114 2.38 -14.07 -6.67
N GLU A 115 1.53 -15.08 -6.48
CA GLU A 115 1.98 -16.48 -6.44
C GLU A 115 2.04 -17.03 -7.87
N VAL A 116 3.22 -17.53 -8.26
CA VAL A 116 3.49 -18.05 -9.60
C VAL A 116 3.78 -19.54 -9.51
N GLU A 117 3.09 -20.32 -10.34
CA GLU A 117 3.34 -21.75 -10.46
C GLU A 117 4.50 -22.03 -11.42
N SER A 118 5.30 -23.04 -11.09
CA SER A 118 6.36 -23.57 -11.94
C SER A 118 6.00 -24.99 -12.39
N SER A 119 6.30 -25.31 -13.65
CA SER A 119 6.23 -26.69 -14.15
C SER A 119 7.34 -27.59 -13.58
N ASN A 120 8.37 -27.00 -12.99
CA ASN A 120 9.51 -27.72 -12.41
C ASN A 120 9.35 -27.88 -10.90
N SER A 121 9.86 -28.99 -10.38
CA SER A 121 9.99 -29.22 -8.93
C SER A 121 11.27 -28.59 -8.42
N MET A 122 11.16 -27.65 -7.48
CA MET A 122 12.32 -27.04 -6.81
C MET A 122 12.56 -27.73 -5.46
N LEU A 123 13.71 -28.35 -5.29
CA LEU A 123 14.09 -28.99 -4.03
C LEU A 123 14.73 -27.96 -3.09
N ILE A 124 14.15 -27.77 -1.91
CA ILE A 124 14.71 -26.88 -0.88
C ILE A 124 15.67 -27.70 -0.01
N MET A 125 16.97 -27.45 -0.17
CA MET A 125 18.06 -28.18 0.50
C MET A 125 19.09 -27.21 1.08
N PRO A 126 18.87 -26.62 2.27
CA PRO A 126 19.72 -25.55 2.81
C PRO A 126 21.18 -25.92 3.05
N THR A 127 21.48 -27.22 3.19
CA THR A 127 22.83 -27.72 3.49
C THR A 127 23.48 -28.44 2.30
N LEU A 128 22.88 -28.37 1.10
CA LEU A 128 23.49 -28.93 -0.09
C LEU A 128 24.72 -28.09 -0.45
N LYS A 129 25.89 -28.73 -0.46
CA LYS A 129 27.13 -28.09 -0.86
C LYS A 129 27.26 -28.07 -2.37
N VAL A 130 27.64 -26.92 -2.92
CA VAL A 130 28.04 -26.79 -4.33
C VAL A 130 29.52 -27.19 -4.51
N GLU A 131 29.96 -27.37 -5.75
CA GLU A 131 31.30 -27.88 -6.07
C GLU A 131 32.44 -27.20 -5.28
N SER A 132 32.39 -25.88 -5.12
CA SER A 132 33.40 -25.09 -4.41
C SER A 132 33.46 -25.36 -2.89
N GLU A 133 32.41 -25.92 -2.31
CA GLU A 133 32.27 -26.17 -0.87
C GLU A 133 32.53 -27.64 -0.49
N VAL A 134 32.52 -28.53 -1.49
CA VAL A 134 32.77 -29.95 -1.32
C VAL A 134 34.26 -30.17 -1.10
N LYS A 135 34.59 -30.78 0.04
CA LYS A 135 35.98 -31.13 0.38
C LYS A 135 36.46 -32.27 -0.49
N ASP A 136 37.70 -32.16 -0.95
CA ASP A 136 38.38 -33.18 -1.76
C ASP A 136 39.67 -33.67 -1.08
N GLU A 137 39.65 -33.75 0.24
CA GLU A 137 40.79 -34.17 1.05
C GLU A 137 40.46 -35.51 1.73
N GLY A 138 41.26 -36.53 1.44
CA GLY A 138 41.20 -37.84 2.11
C GLY A 138 40.36 -38.90 1.38
N GLU A 139 39.94 -39.92 2.14
CA GLU A 139 39.12 -41.02 1.63
C GLU A 139 37.68 -40.57 1.36
N LYS A 140 37.01 -41.26 0.43
CA LYS A 140 35.62 -40.97 0.10
C LYS A 140 34.70 -41.23 1.29
N PHE A 141 33.71 -40.36 1.50
CA PHE A 141 32.71 -40.53 2.55
C PHE A 141 31.33 -40.04 2.11
N LEU A 142 30.28 -40.57 2.75
CA LEU A 142 28.91 -40.15 2.51
C LEU A 142 28.46 -39.11 3.54
N SER A 143 27.93 -37.99 3.06
CA SER A 143 27.17 -37.03 3.86
C SER A 143 25.70 -37.03 3.43
N VAL A 144 24.81 -36.56 4.30
CA VAL A 144 23.37 -36.49 4.00
C VAL A 144 23.00 -35.04 3.75
N ALA A 145 22.41 -34.78 2.59
CA ALA A 145 21.80 -33.51 2.24
C ALA A 145 20.26 -33.65 2.37
N PRO A 146 19.65 -33.17 3.47
CA PRO A 146 18.22 -33.25 3.66
C PRO A 146 17.43 -32.43 2.63
N ILE A 147 16.42 -33.06 2.04
CA ILE A 147 15.36 -32.39 1.27
C ILE A 147 14.30 -31.94 2.28
N ASN A 148 14.28 -30.65 2.57
CA ASN A 148 13.35 -30.07 3.54
C ASN A 148 11.94 -29.98 2.97
N SER A 149 11.82 -29.56 1.72
CA SER A 149 10.54 -29.38 1.04
C SER A 149 10.71 -29.42 -0.47
N ILE A 150 9.59 -29.56 -1.18
CA ILE A 150 9.51 -29.42 -2.63
C ILE A 150 8.57 -28.25 -2.91
N ALA A 151 9.08 -27.22 -3.58
CA ALA A 151 8.29 -26.08 -4.01
C ALA A 151 7.91 -26.23 -5.48
N PHE A 152 6.64 -25.99 -5.77
CA PHE A 152 6.08 -25.88 -7.13
C PHE A 152 5.66 -24.44 -7.43
N GLN A 153 5.73 -23.56 -6.43
CA GLN A 153 5.25 -22.19 -6.48
C GLN A 153 6.27 -21.27 -5.79
N TYR A 154 6.34 -20.03 -6.25
CA TYR A 154 7.12 -18.96 -5.60
C TYR A 154 6.33 -17.66 -5.65
N LEU A 155 6.68 -16.73 -4.76
CA LEU A 155 6.11 -15.40 -4.72
C LEU A 155 6.94 -14.46 -5.58
N GLU A 156 6.31 -13.78 -6.51
CA GLU A 156 6.89 -12.69 -7.30
C GLU A 156 6.45 -11.34 -6.72
N LEU A 157 7.38 -10.38 -6.70
CA LEU A 157 7.15 -9.03 -6.20
C LEU A 157 7.13 -8.04 -7.36
N GLN A 158 6.00 -7.36 -7.54
CA GLN A 158 5.84 -6.31 -8.53
C GLN A 158 5.70 -4.96 -7.83
N LYS A 159 6.60 -4.01 -8.12
CA LYS A 159 6.56 -2.67 -7.52
C LYS A 159 5.24 -1.97 -7.88
N ILE A 160 4.57 -1.41 -6.88
CA ILE A 160 3.36 -0.63 -7.06
C ILE A 160 3.78 0.82 -7.31
N PRO A 161 3.52 1.40 -8.50
CA PRO A 161 3.93 2.78 -8.79
C PRO A 161 3.11 3.80 -7.99
N CYS A 162 1.84 3.52 -7.75
CA CYS A 162 0.94 4.37 -6.98
C CYS A 162 0.02 3.51 -6.11
N VAL A 163 0.06 3.72 -4.79
CA VAL A 163 -0.81 3.01 -3.84
C VAL A 163 -2.19 3.66 -3.76
N SER A 164 -3.23 2.84 -3.67
CA SER A 164 -4.61 3.35 -3.52
C SER A 164 -4.78 4.07 -2.18
N LEU A 165 -5.37 5.26 -2.23
CA LEU A 165 -5.66 6.09 -1.05
C LEU A 165 -7.12 5.94 -0.58
N TYR A 166 -7.91 5.11 -1.26
CA TYR A 166 -9.34 4.96 -1.02
C TYR A 166 -9.63 4.57 0.43
N ARG A 167 -9.07 3.43 0.86
CA ARG A 167 -9.28 2.92 2.21
C ARG A 167 -8.73 3.83 3.31
N LEU A 168 -7.59 4.47 3.08
CA LEU A 168 -7.04 5.47 3.99
C LEU A 168 -8.04 6.62 4.19
N ARG A 169 -8.61 7.12 3.09
CA ARG A 169 -9.65 8.15 3.15
C ARG A 169 -10.89 7.64 3.87
N GLU A 170 -11.40 6.45 3.55
CA GLU A 170 -12.59 5.90 4.22
C GLU A 170 -12.40 5.83 5.73
N LEU A 171 -11.28 5.29 6.21
CA LEU A 171 -10.97 5.20 7.65
C LEU A 171 -10.93 6.58 8.31
N LEU A 172 -10.29 7.56 7.65
CA LEU A 172 -10.18 8.92 8.20
C LEU A 172 -11.49 9.72 8.15
N HIS A 173 -12.42 9.37 7.25
CA HIS A 173 -13.74 10.00 7.15
C HIS A 173 -14.76 9.45 8.14
N GLN A 174 -14.53 8.25 8.71
CA GLN A 174 -15.42 7.68 9.73
C GLN A 174 -15.55 8.62 10.93
N ASN A 175 -14.44 9.25 11.35
CA ASN A 175 -14.44 10.21 12.43
C ASN A 175 -13.64 11.47 12.08
N THR A 176 -14.33 12.46 11.50
CA THR A 176 -13.75 13.77 11.16
C THR A 176 -13.69 14.70 12.38
N LEU A 177 -12.80 15.69 12.36
CA LEU A 177 -12.74 16.77 13.35
C LEU A 177 -13.73 17.87 12.95
N ASN A 178 -14.84 17.95 13.67
CA ASN A 178 -15.88 18.97 13.48
C ASN A 178 -15.65 20.22 14.32
N TRP A 179 -16.26 21.34 13.95
CA TRP A 179 -16.11 22.62 14.66
C TRP A 179 -16.47 22.55 16.15
N ASP A 180 -17.44 21.71 16.50
CA ASP A 180 -18.03 21.50 17.83
C ASP A 180 -17.37 20.33 18.60
N TRP A 181 -16.16 19.90 18.23
CA TRP A 181 -15.48 18.77 18.86
C TRP A 181 -15.30 18.92 20.38
N MET A 182 -15.25 20.15 20.91
CA MET A 182 -15.17 20.36 22.36
C MET A 182 -16.39 19.81 23.11
N GLU A 183 -17.54 19.72 22.44
CA GLU A 183 -18.78 19.19 22.99
C GLU A 183 -19.06 17.76 22.49
N ASN A 184 -18.67 17.44 21.25
CA ASN A 184 -19.08 16.24 20.52
C ASN A 184 -17.90 15.42 19.93
N ASP A 185 -16.77 15.28 20.63
CA ASP A 185 -15.66 14.44 20.16
C ASP A 185 -15.79 12.97 20.58
N SER A 186 -15.96 12.09 19.61
CA SER A 186 -15.88 10.64 19.81
C SER A 186 -14.43 10.15 19.73
N GLN A 187 -14.06 9.27 20.67
CA GLN A 187 -12.77 8.58 20.63
C GLN A 187 -12.83 7.26 19.82
N GLU A 188 -14.02 6.81 19.43
CA GLU A 188 -14.21 5.64 18.58
C GLU A 188 -13.79 5.94 17.14
N GLU A 189 -13.38 4.92 16.37
CA GLU A 189 -13.01 5.07 14.95
C GLU A 189 -11.92 6.14 14.71
N THR A 190 -11.01 6.29 15.68
CA THR A 190 -9.82 7.14 15.59
C THR A 190 -8.56 6.30 15.45
N TYR A 191 -7.59 6.81 14.68
CA TYR A 191 -6.39 6.04 14.31
C TYR A 191 -5.10 6.83 14.59
N SER A 192 -4.07 6.15 15.08
CA SER A 192 -2.69 6.65 14.97
C SER A 192 -2.08 6.23 13.62
N ALA A 193 -0.92 6.79 13.26
CA ALA A 193 -0.20 6.38 12.05
C ALA A 193 0.07 4.86 12.02
N ASP A 194 0.52 4.29 13.15
CA ASP A 194 0.77 2.85 13.27
C ASP A 194 -0.51 2.02 13.10
N MET A 195 -1.63 2.47 13.69
CA MET A 195 -2.92 1.79 13.53
C MET A 195 -3.41 1.82 12.08
N LEU A 196 -3.20 2.93 11.36
CA LEU A 196 -3.55 3.01 9.94
C LEU A 196 -2.76 1.99 9.13
N LEU A 197 -1.47 1.83 9.40
CA LEU A 197 -0.60 0.89 8.68
C LEU A 197 -1.03 -0.59 8.83
N ASP A 198 -1.77 -0.93 9.88
CA ASP A 198 -2.36 -2.27 10.04
C ASP A 198 -3.62 -2.47 9.17
N HIS A 199 -4.18 -1.38 8.66
CA HIS A 199 -5.41 -1.35 7.86
C HIS A 199 -5.18 -0.87 6.42
N VAL A 200 -3.98 -0.43 6.03
CA VAL A 200 -3.71 0.02 4.66
C VAL A 200 -2.52 -0.71 4.04
N GLN A 201 -2.61 -0.95 2.73
CA GLN A 201 -1.58 -1.63 1.95
C GLN A 201 -0.55 -0.63 1.40
N MET A 202 0.16 0.06 2.29
CA MET A 202 1.22 1.00 1.89
C MET A 202 2.41 1.01 2.88
N SER A 203 3.54 1.55 2.44
CA SER A 203 4.72 1.77 3.28
C SER A 203 4.55 2.99 4.19
N GLU A 204 5.44 3.12 5.18
CA GLU A 204 5.45 4.23 6.14
C GLU A 204 5.64 5.58 5.43
N GLU A 205 6.58 5.69 4.50
CA GLU A 205 6.79 6.92 3.75
C GLU A 205 5.69 7.20 2.72
N GLU A 206 5.03 6.18 2.17
CA GLU A 206 3.84 6.38 1.34
C GLU A 206 2.67 6.93 2.15
N LEU A 207 2.43 6.39 3.36
CA LEU A 207 1.41 6.92 4.27
C LEU A 207 1.72 8.36 4.66
N LYS A 208 2.96 8.65 5.03
CA LYS A 208 3.38 10.01 5.40
C LYS A 208 3.19 11.00 4.25
N ARG A 209 3.60 10.64 3.02
CA ARG A 209 3.39 11.46 1.82
C ARG A 209 1.90 11.63 1.50
N ALA A 210 1.09 10.59 1.70
CA ALA A 210 -0.35 10.65 1.49
C ALA A 210 -1.02 11.63 2.47
N LEU A 211 -0.77 11.45 3.78
CA LEU A 211 -1.29 12.32 4.84
C LEU A 211 -0.86 13.77 4.64
N ALA A 212 0.39 13.99 4.24
CA ALA A 212 0.91 15.32 3.96
C ALA A 212 0.13 16.04 2.86
N ASN A 213 -0.62 15.36 1.98
CA ASN A 213 -1.42 16.00 0.92
C ASN A 213 -2.92 16.02 1.23
N MET A 214 -3.34 15.57 2.40
CA MET A 214 -4.73 15.53 2.84
C MET A 214 -5.00 16.59 3.91
N PRO A 215 -6.27 17.01 4.09
CA PRO A 215 -6.66 17.88 5.20
C PRO A 215 -6.76 17.08 6.50
N VAL A 216 -5.64 16.53 6.97
CA VAL A 216 -5.56 15.71 8.17
C VAL A 216 -4.66 16.38 9.18
N VAL A 217 -5.10 16.40 10.43
CA VAL A 217 -4.36 16.96 11.57
C VAL A 217 -4.20 15.94 12.67
N GLU A 218 -3.22 16.14 13.53
CA GLU A 218 -3.12 15.39 14.77
C GLU A 218 -3.92 16.09 15.87
N HIS A 219 -4.85 15.36 16.48
CA HIS A 219 -5.66 15.81 17.60
C HIS A 219 -5.69 14.72 18.67
N ASN A 220 -5.27 15.03 19.89
CA ASN A 220 -5.19 14.08 21.02
C ASN A 220 -4.42 12.78 20.69
N GLY A 221 -3.33 12.88 19.92
CA GLY A 221 -2.53 11.72 19.50
C GLY A 221 -3.18 10.85 18.41
N ARG A 222 -4.26 11.34 17.79
CA ARG A 222 -5.01 10.67 16.72
C ARG A 222 -5.00 11.52 15.46
N LEU A 223 -4.94 10.87 14.30
CA LEU A 223 -5.08 11.51 13.00
C LEU A 223 -6.56 11.72 12.70
N ARG A 224 -6.95 12.97 12.45
CA ARG A 224 -8.34 13.36 12.20
C ARG A 224 -8.43 14.15 10.90
N TRP A 225 -9.35 13.74 10.04
CA TRP A 225 -9.69 14.50 8.84
C TRP A 225 -10.45 15.77 9.24
N LEU A 226 -10.03 16.94 8.77
CA LEU A 226 -10.74 18.18 9.02
C LEU A 226 -12.06 18.18 8.28
N SER A 227 -13.17 18.32 9.00
CA SER A 227 -14.47 18.36 8.37
C SER A 227 -14.63 19.66 7.56
N TYR A 228 -15.57 19.62 6.61
CA TYR A 228 -15.93 20.80 5.83
C TYR A 228 -16.43 21.94 6.72
N ASP A 229 -17.23 21.64 7.75
CA ASP A 229 -17.71 22.65 8.68
C ASP A 229 -16.56 23.33 9.45
N MET A 230 -15.59 22.54 9.93
CA MET A 230 -14.39 23.06 10.60
C MET A 230 -13.57 23.96 9.66
N THR A 231 -13.27 23.47 8.46
CA THR A 231 -12.44 24.20 7.49
C THR A 231 -13.11 25.46 6.98
N ASP A 232 -14.39 25.40 6.65
CA ASP A 232 -15.14 26.52 6.07
C ASP A 232 -15.30 27.66 7.09
N LYS A 233 -15.64 27.35 8.36
CA LYS A 233 -15.71 28.33 9.44
C LYS A 233 -14.34 28.93 9.77
N PHE A 234 -13.31 28.08 9.88
CA PHE A 234 -11.95 28.54 10.14
C PHE A 234 -11.49 29.53 9.06
N LEU A 235 -11.65 29.19 7.78
CA LEU A 235 -11.21 30.05 6.69
C LEU A 235 -11.99 31.37 6.67
N ASN A 236 -13.30 31.37 6.93
CA ASN A 236 -14.10 32.60 7.04
C ASN A 236 -13.56 33.52 8.12
N MET A 237 -13.26 32.99 9.31
CA MET A 237 -12.66 33.78 10.39
C MET A 237 -11.29 34.36 10.01
N ILE A 238 -10.48 33.59 9.29
CA ILE A 238 -9.16 34.05 8.83
C ILE A 238 -9.29 35.20 7.82
N VAL A 239 -10.25 35.12 6.90
CA VAL A 239 -10.50 36.21 5.93
C VAL A 239 -11.01 37.46 6.63
N GLU A 240 -11.99 37.33 7.52
CA GLU A 240 -12.49 38.46 8.33
C GLU A 240 -11.36 39.12 9.13
N ALA A 241 -10.43 38.33 9.69
CA ALA A 241 -9.29 38.84 10.42
C ALA A 241 -8.27 39.58 9.55
N PHE A 242 -8.00 39.08 8.33
CA PHE A 242 -7.09 39.74 7.40
C PHE A 242 -7.60 41.11 6.94
N ASP A 243 -8.93 41.26 6.84
CA ASP A 243 -9.57 42.50 6.41
C ASP A 243 -9.87 43.46 7.58
N ASP A 244 -9.70 43.02 8.83
CA ASP A 244 -9.93 43.86 10.01
C ASP A 244 -8.72 44.75 10.32
N ILE A 245 -8.89 46.04 10.05
CA ILE A 245 -7.91 47.10 10.32
C ILE A 245 -7.53 47.16 11.82
N ASN A 246 -8.39 46.67 12.72
CA ASN A 246 -8.11 46.64 14.16
C ASN A 246 -7.21 45.47 14.59
N LEU A 247 -6.90 44.54 13.69
CA LEU A 247 -6.07 43.36 13.95
C LEU A 247 -4.80 43.34 13.08
N PRO A 248 -3.90 44.34 13.19
CA PRO A 248 -2.71 44.44 12.32
C PRO A 248 -1.73 43.26 12.47
N SER A 249 -1.79 42.53 13.59
CA SER A 249 -0.98 41.33 13.83
C SER A 249 -1.39 40.13 12.98
N VAL A 250 -2.61 40.12 12.43
CA VAL A 250 -3.12 39.05 11.57
C VAL A 250 -3.31 39.64 10.18
N ASN A 251 -2.30 39.53 9.33
CA ASN A 251 -2.37 40.00 7.96
C ASN A 251 -1.78 38.96 6.99
N ILE A 252 -2.01 39.15 5.69
CA ILE A 252 -1.59 38.22 4.64
C ILE A 252 -0.06 38.06 4.50
N THR A 253 0.71 38.99 5.09
CA THR A 253 2.18 38.97 5.15
C THR A 253 2.68 38.91 6.60
N HIS A 254 3.89 38.40 6.82
CA HIS A 254 4.49 38.40 8.15
C HIS A 254 3.61 37.74 9.25
N LEU A 255 2.77 36.78 8.86
CA LEU A 255 1.86 36.07 9.73
C LEU A 255 2.62 35.14 10.66
N THR A 256 2.19 35.01 11.91
CA THR A 256 2.80 34.09 12.88
C THR A 256 1.75 33.19 13.51
N ALA A 257 2.16 31.97 13.87
CA ALA A 257 1.30 31.03 14.58
C ALA A 257 0.76 31.62 15.90
N ALA A 258 1.58 32.41 16.60
CA ALA A 258 1.20 33.07 17.84
C ALA A 258 0.12 34.15 17.63
N ALA A 259 0.23 34.94 16.56
CA ALA A 259 -0.80 35.93 16.22
C ALA A 259 -2.14 35.27 15.88
N LEU A 260 -2.11 34.17 15.10
CA LEU A 260 -3.30 33.37 14.82
C LEU A 260 -3.91 32.79 16.10
N ARG A 261 -3.08 32.16 16.96
CA ARG A 261 -3.52 31.57 18.22
C ARG A 261 -4.19 32.58 19.16
N ALA A 262 -3.69 33.81 19.20
CA ALA A 262 -4.24 34.88 20.06
C ALA A 262 -5.62 35.35 19.60
N PHE A 263 -5.91 35.27 18.30
CA PHE A 263 -7.20 35.64 17.72
C PHE A 263 -8.21 34.48 17.70
N LEU A 264 -7.73 33.26 17.45
CA LEU A 264 -8.59 32.11 17.20
C LEU A 264 -9.19 31.51 18.49
N PRO A 265 -10.45 31.04 18.45
CA PRO A 265 -11.12 30.39 19.57
C PRO A 265 -10.50 29.03 19.92
N GLU A 266 -10.77 28.54 21.13
CA GLU A 266 -10.17 27.30 21.67
C GLU A 266 -10.46 26.04 20.84
N ASN A 267 -11.58 26.03 20.12
CA ASN A 267 -11.94 24.92 19.23
C ASN A 267 -11.08 24.86 17.96
N VAL A 268 -10.30 25.90 17.62
CA VAL A 268 -9.28 25.79 16.60
C VAL A 268 -7.99 25.39 17.28
N THR A 269 -7.51 24.16 17.09
CA THR A 269 -6.29 23.68 17.76
C THR A 269 -5.03 24.17 17.07
N ASP A 270 -3.89 24.09 17.76
CA ASP A 270 -2.59 24.45 17.17
C ASP A 270 -2.27 23.60 15.93
N ALA A 271 -2.72 22.34 15.89
CA ALA A 271 -2.57 21.49 14.72
C ALA A 271 -3.36 21.99 13.49
N VAL A 272 -4.53 22.63 13.69
CA VAL A 272 -5.28 23.27 12.60
C VAL A 272 -4.55 24.51 12.09
N ILE A 273 -3.96 25.30 13.01
CA ILE A 273 -3.14 26.47 12.67
C ILE A 273 -1.90 26.03 11.88
N GLU A 274 -1.18 25.01 12.35
CA GLU A 274 -0.02 24.45 11.66
C GLU A 274 -0.38 23.89 10.29
N TRP A 275 -1.53 23.21 10.17
CA TRP A 275 -2.03 22.75 8.88
C TRP A 275 -2.26 23.90 7.90
N PHE A 276 -2.91 24.98 8.34
CA PHE A 276 -3.11 26.17 7.52
C PHE A 276 -1.77 26.77 7.07
N LEU A 277 -0.85 26.99 8.00
CA LEU A 277 0.46 27.56 7.70
C LEU A 277 1.28 26.66 6.77
N ALA A 278 1.19 25.35 6.91
CA ALA A 278 1.91 24.39 6.07
C ALA A 278 1.30 24.23 4.67
N LYS A 279 -0.02 24.43 4.52
CA LYS A 279 -0.74 24.19 3.27
C LYS A 279 -0.97 25.43 2.44
N MET A 280 -1.18 26.57 3.09
CA MET A 280 -1.65 27.81 2.47
C MET A 280 -0.68 28.97 2.64
N CYS A 281 0.47 28.75 3.26
CA CYS A 281 1.48 29.79 3.45
C CYS A 281 2.87 29.31 3.02
N THR A 282 3.74 30.28 2.73
CA THR A 282 5.17 30.07 2.53
C THR A 282 5.92 30.66 3.71
N LYS A 283 6.83 29.87 4.28
CA LYS A 283 7.69 30.31 5.37
C LYS A 283 8.82 31.16 4.82
N THR A 284 9.04 32.34 5.40
CA THR A 284 10.11 33.26 5.04
C THR A 284 11.41 32.92 5.78
N GLU A 285 12.50 33.63 5.44
CA GLU A 285 13.76 33.54 6.17
C GLU A 285 13.68 34.07 7.62
N SER A 286 12.81 35.05 7.88
CA SER A 286 12.55 35.59 9.21
C SER A 286 11.76 34.64 10.11
N GLY A 287 11.21 33.55 9.54
CA GLY A 287 10.46 32.52 10.27
C GLY A 287 8.97 32.82 10.41
N ASP A 288 8.51 33.97 9.91
CA ASP A 288 7.10 34.29 9.71
C ASP A 288 6.59 33.71 8.37
N TYR A 289 5.30 33.90 8.09
CA TYR A 289 4.60 33.26 6.99
C TYR A 289 3.90 34.29 6.10
N ASN A 290 3.97 34.08 4.79
CA ASN A 290 3.16 34.82 3.83
C ASN A 290 2.10 33.89 3.27
N VAL A 291 0.85 34.35 3.19
CA VAL A 291 -0.22 33.58 2.56
C VAL A 291 0.13 33.39 1.08
N ASN A 292 0.12 32.13 0.63
CA ASN A 292 0.31 31.80 -0.76
C ASN A 292 -1.05 31.86 -1.47
N PRO A 293 -1.26 32.77 -2.43
CA PRO A 293 -2.52 32.91 -3.15
C PRO A 293 -2.99 31.61 -3.79
N GLU A 294 -2.08 30.82 -4.37
CA GLU A 294 -2.45 29.63 -5.17
C GLU A 294 -3.23 28.56 -4.35
N PRO A 295 -2.67 27.97 -3.27
CA PRO A 295 -3.39 27.00 -2.45
C PRO A 295 -4.59 27.61 -1.71
N PHE A 296 -4.52 28.89 -1.34
CA PHE A 296 -5.61 29.56 -0.62
C PHE A 296 -6.84 29.76 -1.52
N VAL A 297 -6.65 30.28 -2.73
CA VAL A 297 -7.72 30.41 -3.73
C VAL A 297 -8.27 29.04 -4.10
N ARG A 298 -7.41 28.01 -4.22
CA ARG A 298 -7.83 26.64 -4.53
C ARG A 298 -8.80 26.07 -3.49
N ILE A 299 -8.52 26.23 -2.20
CA ILE A 299 -9.41 25.68 -1.16
C ILE A 299 -10.74 26.45 -1.10
N ARG A 300 -10.72 27.78 -1.32
CA ARG A 300 -11.94 28.60 -1.43
C ARG A 300 -12.79 28.25 -2.65
N ALA A 301 -12.15 28.06 -3.80
CA ALA A 301 -12.81 27.57 -5.00
C ALA A 301 -13.45 26.19 -4.76
N ALA A 302 -12.74 25.26 -4.12
CA ALA A 302 -13.28 23.96 -3.77
C ALA A 302 -14.46 24.05 -2.80
N GLN A 303 -14.43 24.96 -1.83
CA GLN A 303 -15.55 25.26 -0.94
C GLN A 303 -16.77 25.75 -1.73
N LEU A 304 -16.57 26.70 -2.65
CA LEU A 304 -17.65 27.23 -3.47
C LEU A 304 -18.24 26.14 -4.38
N LEU A 305 -17.40 25.38 -5.08
CA LEU A 305 -17.84 24.30 -5.98
C LEU A 305 -18.58 23.16 -5.26
N ARG A 306 -18.27 22.91 -3.98
CA ARG A 306 -19.04 21.95 -3.15
C ARG A 306 -20.49 22.39 -2.94
N ALA A 307 -20.77 23.69 -2.94
CA ALA A 307 -22.09 24.25 -2.66
C ALA A 307 -23.02 24.30 -3.90
N PHE A 308 -22.47 24.16 -5.12
CA PHE A 308 -23.23 24.33 -6.37
C PHE A 308 -23.09 23.10 -7.28
N SER A 309 -24.20 22.64 -7.86
CA SER A 309 -24.20 21.55 -8.86
C SER A 309 -23.88 22.02 -10.28
N LYS A 310 -24.17 23.29 -10.58
CA LYS A 310 -23.82 23.99 -11.83
C LYS A 310 -23.74 25.48 -11.53
N LEU A 311 -22.68 26.13 -12.00
CA LEU A 311 -22.46 27.56 -11.80
C LEU A 311 -21.91 28.17 -13.09
N GLU A 312 -22.43 29.33 -13.48
CA GLU A 312 -21.88 30.09 -14.61
C GLU A 312 -20.52 30.67 -14.20
N MET A 313 -19.53 30.62 -15.09
CA MET A 313 -18.17 31.08 -14.80
C MET A 313 -18.13 32.53 -14.29
N SER A 314 -18.90 33.44 -14.91
CA SER A 314 -18.97 34.85 -14.51
C SER A 314 -19.53 35.05 -13.10
N THR A 315 -20.39 34.13 -12.64
CA THR A 315 -20.97 34.14 -11.29
C THR A 315 -20.02 33.48 -10.31
N PHE A 316 -19.34 32.41 -10.72
CA PHE A 316 -18.29 31.76 -9.94
C PHE A 316 -17.17 32.72 -9.59
N GLU A 317 -16.65 33.48 -10.56
CA GLU A 317 -15.58 34.47 -10.34
C GLU A 317 -15.99 35.51 -9.29
N LYS A 318 -17.20 36.08 -9.42
CA LYS A 318 -17.70 37.08 -8.47
C LYS A 318 -17.84 36.53 -7.05
N LEU A 319 -18.46 35.36 -6.92
CA LEU A 319 -18.66 34.73 -5.61
C LEU A 319 -17.34 34.30 -4.98
N LEU A 320 -16.37 33.85 -5.79
CA LEU A 320 -15.05 33.48 -5.29
C LEU A 320 -14.29 34.73 -4.81
N ASP A 321 -14.30 35.81 -5.59
CA ASP A 321 -13.67 37.08 -5.20
C ASP A 321 -14.26 37.64 -3.90
N GLU A 322 -15.58 37.50 -3.68
CA GLU A 322 -16.24 37.89 -2.42
C GLU A 322 -15.80 37.04 -1.21
N MET A 323 -15.24 35.85 -1.42
CA MET A 323 -14.74 34.95 -0.35
C MET A 323 -13.24 35.13 -0.04
N LEU A 324 -12.53 35.97 -0.79
CA LEU A 324 -11.10 36.20 -0.65
C LEU A 324 -10.82 37.48 0.17
N PRO A 325 -9.73 37.51 0.94
CA PRO A 325 -9.32 38.70 1.68
C PRO A 325 -8.75 39.75 0.72
N VAL A 326 -8.77 41.01 1.15
CA VAL A 326 -8.18 42.12 0.41
C VAL A 326 -6.69 41.86 0.17
N GLY A 327 -6.28 41.90 -1.11
CA GLY A 327 -4.90 41.67 -1.53
C GLY A 327 -4.62 40.27 -2.07
N ILE A 328 -5.57 39.34 -2.00
CA ILE A 328 -5.54 38.07 -2.74
C ILE A 328 -6.58 38.14 -3.85
N GLN A 329 -6.17 37.87 -5.08
CA GLN A 329 -7.06 37.84 -6.24
C GLN A 329 -6.99 36.49 -6.95
N MET A 330 -8.09 36.13 -7.61
CA MET A 330 -8.13 35.00 -8.51
C MET A 330 -7.41 35.36 -9.82
N GLU A 331 -6.30 34.70 -10.10
CA GLU A 331 -5.68 34.70 -11.43
C GLU A 331 -6.11 33.43 -12.17
N LEU A 332 -6.62 33.57 -13.39
CA LEU A 332 -7.05 32.41 -14.21
C LEU A 332 -5.93 31.38 -14.40
N ASP A 333 -4.68 31.83 -14.47
CA ASP A 333 -3.50 30.97 -14.60
C ASP A 333 -3.30 30.04 -13.38
N VAL A 334 -3.72 30.45 -12.18
CA VAL A 334 -3.73 29.63 -10.94
C VAL A 334 -4.78 28.52 -11.02
N MET A 335 -5.85 28.74 -11.79
CA MET A 335 -6.88 27.73 -12.04
C MET A 335 -6.43 26.76 -13.16
N PHE A 336 -5.72 27.23 -14.19
CA PHE A 336 -5.22 26.35 -15.25
C PHE A 336 -3.94 25.57 -14.88
N SER A 337 -3.14 26.08 -13.94
CA SER A 337 -2.04 25.30 -13.33
C SER A 337 -2.54 24.05 -12.57
N MET A 338 -3.86 23.95 -12.31
CA MET A 338 -4.51 22.79 -11.72
C MET A 338 -4.55 21.56 -12.64
N GLN A 339 -4.30 21.71 -13.94
CA GLN A 339 -4.11 20.57 -14.84
C GLN A 339 -2.65 20.09 -14.80
N LYS A 340 -2.28 19.39 -13.73
CA LYS A 340 -1.26 18.35 -13.91
C LYS A 340 -1.83 17.36 -14.91
N LEU A 341 -1.26 17.29 -16.11
CA LEU A 341 -1.51 16.20 -17.05
C LEU A 341 -1.11 14.91 -16.35
N TRP A 342 -2.08 14.11 -15.91
CA TRP A 342 -1.82 12.75 -15.47
C TRP A 342 -1.42 11.96 -16.71
N THR A 343 -0.31 11.25 -16.65
CA THR A 343 -0.04 10.24 -17.67
C THR A 343 -1.06 9.12 -17.54
N ILE A 344 -1.38 8.44 -18.65
CA ILE A 344 -2.30 7.29 -18.65
C ILE A 344 -1.83 6.24 -17.63
N GLU A 345 -0.51 6.06 -17.48
CA GLU A 345 0.10 5.14 -16.53
C GLU A 345 -0.14 5.52 -15.06
N GLU A 346 -0.28 6.81 -14.75
CA GLU A 346 -0.53 7.30 -13.39
C GLU A 346 -2.00 7.21 -12.98
N ILE A 347 -2.93 7.44 -13.92
CA ILE A 347 -4.37 7.46 -13.62
C ILE A 347 -5.03 6.07 -13.79
N SER A 348 -4.47 5.22 -14.66
CA SER A 348 -5.03 3.89 -14.97
C SER A 348 -5.23 3.00 -13.72
N PRO A 349 -4.30 2.92 -12.75
CA PRO A 349 -4.49 2.13 -11.53
C PRO A 349 -5.65 2.60 -10.65
N PHE A 350 -6.06 3.87 -10.74
CA PHE A 350 -7.22 4.39 -10.00
C PHE A 350 -8.54 4.11 -10.71
N LEU A 351 -8.52 4.03 -12.04
CA LEU A 351 -9.70 3.74 -12.85
C LEU A 351 -10.00 2.25 -12.89
N SER A 352 -9.00 1.37 -12.76
CA SER A 352 -9.20 -0.08 -12.64
C SER A 352 -10.01 -0.50 -11.42
N ASP A 353 -10.02 0.32 -10.36
CA ASP A 353 -10.81 0.08 -9.15
C ASP A 353 -12.30 0.48 -9.32
N ILE A 354 -12.61 1.32 -10.31
CA ILE A 354 -13.96 1.89 -10.53
C ILE A 354 -14.62 1.29 -11.78
N CYS A 355 -13.82 0.92 -12.77
CA CYS A 355 -14.27 0.44 -14.07
C CYS A 355 -14.22 -1.09 -14.14
N VAL A 356 -15.32 -1.68 -14.61
CA VAL A 356 -15.50 -3.15 -14.63
C VAL A 356 -14.68 -3.83 -15.73
N ASP A 357 -14.30 -3.09 -16.78
CA ASP A 357 -13.48 -3.58 -17.89
C ASP A 357 -12.61 -2.47 -18.51
N GLU A 358 -11.63 -2.87 -19.34
CA GLU A 358 -10.71 -1.95 -20.03
C GLU A 358 -11.45 -0.93 -20.93
N ARG A 359 -12.62 -1.26 -21.48
CA ARG A 359 -13.40 -0.31 -22.29
C ARG A 359 -14.01 0.80 -21.43
N ALA A 360 -14.48 0.47 -20.22
CA ALA A 360 -14.99 1.46 -19.29
C ALA A 360 -13.87 2.41 -18.80
N ILE A 361 -12.65 1.89 -18.62
CA ILE A 361 -11.46 2.70 -18.36
C ILE A 361 -11.18 3.63 -19.54
N ASP A 362 -11.16 3.12 -20.77
CA ASP A 362 -10.92 3.92 -21.98
C ASP A 362 -12.00 4.99 -22.21
N ILE A 363 -13.26 4.70 -21.88
CA ILE A 363 -14.38 5.65 -21.98
C ILE A 363 -14.25 6.75 -20.92
N MET A 364 -13.91 6.40 -19.67
CA MET A 364 -13.69 7.37 -18.60
C MET A 364 -12.45 8.23 -18.87
N LEU A 365 -11.35 7.62 -19.33
CA LEU A 365 -10.15 8.30 -19.80
C LEU A 365 -10.47 9.25 -20.94
N CYS A 366 -11.19 8.80 -21.97
CA CYS A 366 -11.64 9.65 -23.07
C CYS A 366 -12.55 10.77 -22.59
N GLY A 367 -13.43 10.54 -21.62
CA GLY A 367 -14.29 11.57 -21.03
C GLY A 367 -13.49 12.64 -20.28
N ILE A 368 -12.56 12.21 -19.42
CA ILE A 368 -11.67 13.09 -18.64
C ILE A 368 -10.75 13.89 -19.59
N LEU A 369 -10.14 13.22 -20.58
CA LEU A 369 -9.27 13.85 -21.59
C LEU A 369 -10.06 14.78 -22.53
N CYS A 370 -11.26 14.41 -22.98
CA CYS A 370 -12.11 15.29 -23.80
C CYS A 370 -12.55 16.54 -23.05
N CYS A 371 -12.87 16.45 -21.75
CA CYS A 371 -13.12 17.63 -20.92
C CYS A 371 -11.88 18.53 -20.79
N MET A 372 -10.67 17.96 -20.80
CA MET A 372 -9.43 18.76 -20.82
C MET A 372 -9.14 19.38 -22.19
N PHE A 373 -9.39 18.67 -23.30
CA PHE A 373 -9.13 19.15 -24.67
C PHE A 373 -10.17 20.17 -25.18
N THR A 374 -11.45 20.01 -24.83
CA THR A 374 -12.51 20.95 -25.25
C THR A 374 -12.29 22.36 -24.69
N TYR A 375 -11.80 22.48 -23.46
CA TYR A 375 -11.45 23.78 -22.87
C TYR A 375 -10.12 24.36 -23.39
N SER A 376 -9.17 23.51 -23.82
CA SER A 376 -7.94 23.99 -24.48
C SER A 376 -8.20 24.52 -25.89
N LEU A 377 -9.20 23.98 -26.60
CA LEU A 377 -9.50 24.36 -27.98
C LEU A 377 -10.31 25.66 -28.10
N ASP A 378 -11.12 25.99 -27.09
CA ASP A 378 -11.88 27.26 -27.06
C ASP A 378 -11.01 28.51 -26.81
N ASN A 379 -9.72 28.34 -26.47
CA ASN A 379 -8.79 29.45 -26.27
C ASN A 379 -7.51 29.42 -27.11
N ARG A 380 -7.38 28.52 -28.11
CA ARG A 380 -6.32 28.59 -29.13
C ARG A 380 -6.66 27.72 -30.34
N VAL A 381 -7.22 28.34 -31.37
CA VAL A 381 -7.18 27.81 -32.73
C VAL A 381 -5.79 28.09 -33.32
N SER A 382 -4.97 27.06 -33.43
CA SER A 382 -4.18 26.83 -34.65
C SER A 382 -3.66 25.39 -34.64
N CYS A 383 -4.30 24.58 -35.49
CA CYS A 383 -3.91 23.21 -35.82
C CYS A 383 -2.46 23.13 -36.29
N PHE A 384 -1.75 22.06 -35.92
CA PHE A 384 -1.24 21.07 -36.86
C PHE A 384 -1.00 19.73 -36.16
#